data_AF-A0A522BYN2-F1
#
_entry.id   AF-A0A522BYN2-F1
#
_cell.length_a   1.000
_cell.length_b   1.000
_cell.length_c   1.000
_cell.angle_alpha   90.00
_cell.angle_beta   90.00
_cell.angle_gamma   90.00
#
_symmetry.space_group_name_H-M   'P 1'
#
loop_
_entity.id
_entity.type
_entity.pdbx_description
1 polymer ?
#
loop_
_entity_poly.entity_id
_entity_poly.type
_entity_poly.pdbx_seq_one_letter_code
_entity_poly.pdbx_strand_id
1 'polypeptide(L)'
;PYNFFYFGIIIDKNKLYGKGFKIKESFYKYTCSLVFENAKPYLRDAVIIIDGSGSKSFRMQLQQYLKKKMNQGDDRLIRKIKLQDSGKNNLLQLADIVAGSIARSFTSKTDSKLYRKVIKHREIYVQVWPK
;
A
#
# COMPACT_ATOMS: atom_id res chain seq x y z
N PRO A 1 16.64 -9.43 -12.77
CA PRO A 1 16.63 -10.04 -11.42
C PRO A 1 15.67 -9.28 -10.48
N TYR A 2 14.88 -10.03 -9.72
CA TYR A 2 13.62 -9.68 -9.04
C TYR A 2 12.45 -9.40 -9.99
N ASN A 3 11.56 -10.40 -10.08
CA ASN A 3 10.31 -10.31 -10.83
C ASN A 3 9.20 -9.79 -9.90
N PHE A 4 9.09 -8.47 -9.81
CA PHE A 4 8.03 -7.82 -9.02
C PHE A 4 7.34 -6.76 -9.85
N PHE A 5 6.11 -6.45 -9.45
CA PHE A 5 5.35 -5.32 -9.94
C PHE A 5 4.78 -4.57 -8.74
N TYR A 6 4.45 -3.30 -8.92
CA TYR A 6 3.89 -2.51 -7.84
C TYR A 6 2.66 -1.70 -8.22
N PHE A 7 1.83 -1.53 -7.20
CA PHE A 7 0.77 -0.54 -7.13
C PHE A 7 1.18 0.50 -6.08
N GLY A 8 0.85 1.77 -6.34
CA GLY A 8 1.12 2.86 -5.40
C GLY A 8 -0.08 3.76 -5.22
N ILE A 9 -0.26 4.28 -4.00
CA ILE A 9 -1.17 5.38 -3.71
C ILE A 9 -0.34 6.54 -3.17
N ILE A 10 -0.53 7.71 -3.76
CA ILE A 10 0.05 8.97 -3.29
C ILE A 10 -1.06 9.78 -2.67
N ILE A 11 -0.84 10.21 -1.44
CA ILE A 11 -1.80 11.01 -0.69
C ILE A 11 -1.37 12.47 -0.75
N ASP A 12 -2.14 13.30 -1.44
CA ASP A 12 -2.01 14.76 -1.37
C ASP A 12 -2.67 15.27 -0.10
N LYS A 13 -1.85 15.53 0.92
CA LYS A 13 -2.31 15.98 2.24
C LYS A 13 -2.93 17.38 2.20
N ASN A 14 -2.59 18.21 1.22
CA ASN A 14 -3.14 19.57 1.10
C ASN A 14 -4.63 19.57 0.75
N LYS A 15 -5.11 18.47 0.16
CA LYS A 15 -6.51 18.26 -0.19
C LYS A 15 -7.31 17.51 0.87
N LEU A 16 -6.72 17.18 2.03
CA LEU A 16 -7.40 16.44 3.09
C LEU A 16 -8.05 17.38 4.11
N TYR A 17 -9.36 17.56 4.00
CA TYR A 17 -10.15 18.38 4.92
C TYR A 17 -11.35 17.60 5.48
N GLY A 18 -11.74 17.90 6.72
CA GLY A 18 -12.90 17.30 7.39
C GLY A 18 -12.56 16.33 8.54
N LYS A 19 -13.59 15.97 9.32
CA LYS A 19 -13.44 15.17 10.54
C LYS A 19 -12.96 13.73 10.27
N GLY A 20 -13.24 13.19 9.08
CA GLY A 20 -12.88 11.83 8.69
C GLY A 20 -11.37 11.54 8.62
N PHE A 21 -10.54 12.57 8.48
CA PHE A 21 -9.07 12.44 8.39
C PHE A 21 -8.35 12.65 9.72
N LYS A 22 -9.08 12.95 10.80
CA LYS A 22 -8.49 13.19 12.13
C LYS A 22 -7.99 11.90 12.80
N ILE A 23 -8.60 10.76 12.47
CA ILE A 23 -8.25 9.47 13.05
C ILE A 23 -7.25 8.77 12.12
N LYS A 24 -5.99 8.72 12.55
CA LYS A 24 -4.88 8.16 11.76
C LYS A 24 -5.11 6.70 11.37
N GLU A 25 -5.63 5.90 12.29
CA GLU A 25 -5.90 4.47 12.07
C GLU A 25 -6.99 4.25 11.02
N SER A 26 -8.08 5.00 11.09
CA SER A 26 -9.15 4.93 10.10
C SER A 26 -8.66 5.35 8.72
N PHE A 27 -7.86 6.41 8.68
CA PHE A 27 -7.25 6.87 7.45
C PHE A 27 -6.30 5.83 6.85
N TYR A 28 -5.45 5.21 7.67
CA TYR A 28 -4.54 4.15 7.23
C TYR A 28 -5.30 2.93 6.67
N LYS A 29 -6.38 2.48 7.33
CA LYS A 29 -7.22 1.39 6.80
C LYS A 29 -7.78 1.74 5.43
N TYR A 30 -8.27 2.98 5.28
CA TYR A 30 -8.80 3.47 4.02
C TYR A 30 -7.74 3.49 2.91
N THR A 31 -6.55 4.06 3.17
CA THR A 31 -5.47 4.13 2.17
C THR A 31 -4.96 2.75 1.78
N CYS A 32 -4.82 1.82 2.72
CA CYS A 32 -4.54 0.42 2.40
C CYS A 32 -5.62 -0.12 1.46
N SER A 33 -6.90 0.09 1.77
CA SER A 33 -7.97 -0.42 0.91
C SER A 33 -7.90 0.09 -0.53
N LEU A 34 -7.47 1.34 -0.76
CA LEU A 34 -7.30 1.86 -2.11
C LEU A 34 -6.23 1.08 -2.90
N VAL A 35 -5.11 0.73 -2.26
CA VAL A 35 -4.07 -0.12 -2.89
C VAL A 35 -4.67 -1.48 -3.26
N PHE A 36 -5.43 -2.08 -2.34
CA PHE A 36 -6.04 -3.40 -2.53
C PHE A 36 -7.12 -3.40 -3.62
N GLU A 37 -7.95 -2.36 -3.71
CA GLU A 37 -8.93 -2.23 -4.80
C GLU A 37 -8.24 -2.15 -6.17
N ASN A 38 -7.15 -1.38 -6.27
CA ASN A 38 -6.38 -1.29 -7.52
C ASN A 38 -5.71 -2.62 -7.88
N ALA A 39 -5.25 -3.37 -6.89
CA ALA A 39 -4.62 -4.67 -7.07
C ALA A 39 -5.62 -5.82 -7.23
N LYS A 40 -6.92 -5.59 -6.97
CA LYS A 40 -7.96 -6.62 -6.89
C LYS A 40 -7.98 -7.59 -8.09
N PRO A 41 -7.86 -7.15 -9.35
CA PRO A 41 -7.84 -8.07 -10.51
C PRO A 41 -6.64 -9.02 -10.55
N TYR A 42 -5.61 -8.76 -9.75
CA TYR A 42 -4.35 -9.51 -9.72
C TYR A 42 -4.22 -10.39 -8.46
N LEU A 43 -5.22 -10.38 -7.59
CA LEU A 43 -5.21 -11.16 -6.35
C LEU A 43 -6.01 -12.45 -6.53
N ARG A 44 -5.40 -13.59 -6.24
CA ARG A 44 -6.07 -14.88 -6.14
C ARG A 44 -5.37 -15.73 -5.10
N ASP A 45 -6.12 -16.14 -4.07
CA ASP A 45 -5.60 -16.90 -2.93
C ASP A 45 -4.33 -16.32 -2.29
N ALA A 46 -4.18 -14.99 -2.33
CA ALA A 46 -2.94 -14.30 -2.04
C ALA A 46 -2.57 -14.37 -0.55
N VAL A 47 -1.26 -14.41 -0.28
CA VAL A 47 -0.71 -14.18 1.05
C VAL A 47 -0.17 -12.76 1.11
N ILE A 48 -0.83 -11.94 1.90
CA ILE A 48 -0.47 -10.54 2.08
C ILE A 48 0.46 -10.43 3.29
N ILE A 49 1.56 -9.70 3.12
CA ILE A 49 2.47 -9.35 4.19
C ILE A 49 2.44 -7.83 4.34
N ILE A 50 2.13 -7.36 5.54
CA ILE A 50 2.06 -5.93 5.87
C ILE A 50 3.14 -5.65 6.92
N ASP A 51 3.82 -4.52 6.79
CA ASP A 51 4.73 -4.04 7.82
C ASP A 51 3.96 -3.78 9.12
N GLY A 52 4.37 -4.49 10.17
CA GLY A 52 3.69 -4.58 11.44
C GLY A 52 3.94 -3.36 12.31
N SER A 53 3.36 -2.21 11.95
CA SER A 53 3.31 -1.02 12.80
C SER A 53 1.94 -0.87 13.51
N GLY A 54 1.90 -0.07 14.58
CA GLY A 54 0.68 0.19 15.37
C GLY A 54 0.34 -0.88 16.43
N SER A 55 -0.76 -0.65 17.17
CA SER A 55 -1.19 -1.48 18.29
C SER A 55 -1.71 -2.86 17.86
N LYS A 56 -1.72 -3.83 18.79
CA LYS A 56 -2.27 -5.18 18.53
C LYS A 56 -3.74 -5.14 18.08
N SER A 57 -4.55 -4.28 18.69
CA SER A 57 -5.96 -4.11 18.33
C SER A 57 -6.12 -3.53 16.92
N PHE A 58 -5.34 -2.51 16.57
CA PHE A 58 -5.35 -1.92 15.23
C PHE A 58 -5.00 -2.95 14.15
N ARG A 59 -3.93 -3.71 14.38
CA ARG A 59 -3.46 -4.80 13.51
C ARG A 59 -4.55 -5.82 13.21
N MET A 60 -5.24 -6.30 14.25
CA MET A 60 -6.35 -7.24 14.10
C MET A 60 -7.51 -6.64 13.29
N GLN A 61 -7.89 -5.40 13.59
CA GLN A 61 -8.97 -4.72 12.87
C GLN A 61 -8.62 -4.49 11.39
N LEU A 62 -7.37 -4.15 11.08
CA LEU A 62 -6.91 -3.98 9.69
C LEU A 62 -7.03 -5.29 8.91
N GLN A 63 -6.60 -6.41 9.50
CA GLN A 63 -6.68 -7.72 8.86
C GLN A 63 -8.13 -8.12 8.56
N GLN A 64 -9.02 -7.98 9.55
CA GLN A 64 -10.45 -8.28 9.39
C GLN A 64 -11.09 -7.39 8.33
N TYR A 65 -10.81 -6.09 8.38
CA TYR A 65 -11.32 -5.11 7.43
C TYR A 65 -10.92 -5.44 5.99
N LEU A 66 -9.63 -5.68 5.73
CA LEU A 66 -9.12 -5.97 4.39
C LEU A 66 -9.67 -7.30 3.84
N LYS A 67 -9.68 -8.36 4.67
CA LYS A 67 -10.25 -9.65 4.25
C LYS A 67 -11.72 -9.53 3.89
N LYS A 68 -12.52 -8.88 4.74
CA LYS A 68 -13.95 -8.66 4.49
C LYS A 68 -14.21 -7.84 3.23
N LYS A 69 -13.37 -6.82 2.98
CA LYS A 69 -13.53 -5.94 1.82
C LYS A 69 -13.11 -6.62 0.51
N MET A 70 -12.07 -7.47 0.53
CA MET A 70 -11.53 -8.09 -0.68
C MET A 70 -12.21 -9.40 -1.06
N ASN A 71 -12.54 -10.25 -0.09
CA ASN A 71 -13.19 -11.54 -0.35
C ASN A 71 -14.70 -11.36 -0.37
N GLN A 72 -15.19 -10.62 -1.36
CA GLN A 72 -16.61 -10.46 -1.64
C GLN A 72 -16.97 -11.37 -2.82
N GLY A 73 -18.06 -12.14 -2.68
CA GLY A 73 -18.45 -13.15 -3.67
C GLY A 73 -17.74 -14.49 -3.47
N ASP A 74 -17.71 -15.29 -4.53
CA ASP A 74 -17.23 -16.68 -4.49
C ASP A 74 -15.71 -16.80 -4.60
N ASP A 75 -15.03 -15.80 -5.16
CA ASP A 75 -13.58 -15.80 -5.32
C ASP A 75 -12.85 -15.37 -4.03
N ARG A 76 -11.94 -16.23 -3.57
CA ARG A 76 -11.06 -15.92 -2.44
C ARG A 76 -9.82 -15.17 -2.91
N LEU A 77 -9.84 -13.85 -2.86
CA LEU A 77 -8.71 -13.00 -3.27
C LEU A 77 -7.55 -13.03 -2.27
N ILE A 78 -7.85 -12.97 -0.97
CA ILE A 78 -6.89 -12.99 0.13
C ILE A 78 -7.08 -14.25 0.96
N ARG A 79 -6.10 -15.15 0.93
CA ARG A 79 -6.05 -16.34 1.79
C ARG A 79 -5.60 -15.99 3.21
N LYS A 80 -4.51 -15.24 3.32
CA LYS A 80 -3.87 -14.95 4.62
C LYS A 80 -3.29 -13.55 4.63
N ILE A 81 -3.36 -12.89 5.78
CA ILE A 81 -2.64 -11.64 6.05
C ILE A 81 -1.66 -11.93 7.19
N LYS A 82 -0.39 -11.58 7.01
CA LYS A 82 0.68 -11.66 7.99
C LYS A 82 1.15 -10.25 8.30
N LEU A 83 1.46 -10.00 9.56
CA LEU A 83 2.12 -8.78 10.00
C LEU A 83 3.54 -9.17 10.41
N GLN A 84 4.52 -8.51 9.84
CA GLN A 84 5.93 -8.82 10.07
C GLN A 84 6.72 -7.53 10.27
N ASP A 85 7.84 -7.65 10.97
CA ASP A 85 8.81 -6.57 11.13
C ASP A 85 9.57 -6.37 9.80
N SER A 86 9.53 -5.16 9.25
CA SER A 86 10.22 -4.77 8.01
C SER A 86 11.73 -5.01 8.07
N GLY A 87 12.37 -4.90 9.24
CA GLY A 87 13.81 -5.14 9.41
C GLY A 87 14.25 -6.58 9.11
N LYS A 88 13.30 -7.53 9.07
CA LYS A 88 13.57 -8.96 8.87
C LYS A 88 12.96 -9.53 7.58
N ASN A 89 12.38 -8.70 6.72
CA ASN A 89 11.73 -9.16 5.49
C ASN A 89 12.13 -8.32 4.27
N ASN A 90 12.87 -8.94 3.34
CA ASN A 90 13.35 -8.29 2.11
C ASN A 90 12.23 -7.75 1.20
N LEU A 91 11.04 -8.37 1.19
CA LEU A 91 9.89 -7.87 0.40
C LEU A 91 9.27 -6.62 1.01
N LEU A 92 9.23 -6.53 2.35
CA LEU A 92 8.78 -5.31 3.03
C LEU A 92 9.77 -4.17 2.78
N GLN A 93 11.08 -4.44 2.89
CA GLN A 93 12.11 -3.45 2.55
C GLN A 93 12.04 -3.01 1.09
N LEU A 94 11.79 -3.93 0.16
CA LEU A 94 11.57 -3.58 -1.24
C LEU A 94 10.34 -2.66 -1.39
N ALA A 95 9.25 -2.94 -0.68
CA ALA A 95 8.06 -2.09 -0.70
C ALA A 95 8.36 -0.69 -0.15
N ASP A 96 9.17 -0.57 0.92
CA ASP A 96 9.60 0.71 1.47
C ASP A 96 10.47 1.51 0.49
N ILE A 97 11.41 0.85 -0.21
CA ILE A 97 12.23 1.47 -1.26
C ILE A 97 11.34 1.98 -2.40
N VAL A 98 10.36 1.20 -2.84
CA VAL A 98 9.41 1.59 -3.89
C VAL A 98 8.57 2.79 -3.43
N ALA A 99 8.00 2.74 -2.23
CA ALA A 99 7.20 3.83 -1.67
C ALA A 99 8.02 5.12 -1.53
N GLY A 100 9.25 5.03 -1.03
CA GLY A 100 10.18 6.16 -0.92
C GLY A 100 10.57 6.74 -2.28
N SER A 101 10.84 5.88 -3.27
CA SER A 101 11.16 6.29 -4.65
C SER A 101 10.01 7.02 -5.32
N ILE A 102 8.77 6.53 -5.12
CA ILE A 102 7.56 7.22 -5.58
C ILE A 102 7.42 8.56 -4.86
N ALA A 103 7.49 8.61 -3.54
CA ALA A 103 7.33 9.85 -2.79
C ALA A 103 8.36 10.92 -3.19
N ARG A 104 9.62 10.51 -3.37
CA ARG A 104 10.71 11.41 -3.80
C ARG A 104 10.46 12.01 -5.17
N SER A 105 9.80 11.28 -6.08
CA SER A 105 9.49 11.79 -7.42
C SER A 105 8.45 12.91 -7.46
N PHE A 106 7.73 13.13 -6.37
CA PHE A 106 6.77 14.23 -6.22
C PHE A 106 7.35 15.44 -5.48
N THR A 107 8.66 15.41 -5.19
CA THR A 107 9.37 16.55 -4.57
C THR A 107 10.08 17.39 -5.62
N SER A 108 10.26 18.68 -5.35
CA SER A 108 10.89 19.65 -6.26
C SER A 108 12.42 19.50 -6.40
N LYS A 109 13.00 18.38 -5.95
CA LYS A 109 14.44 18.17 -5.97
C LYS A 109 14.92 17.74 -7.35
N THR A 110 16.13 18.14 -7.72
CA THR A 110 16.71 17.89 -9.05
C THR A 110 16.92 16.40 -9.36
N ASP A 111 17.09 15.57 -8.33
CA ASP A 111 17.25 14.10 -8.39
C ASP A 111 15.92 13.32 -8.40
N SER A 112 14.78 14.00 -8.22
CA SER A 112 13.45 13.40 -8.03
C SER A 112 13.06 12.40 -9.12
N LYS A 113 13.44 12.68 -10.37
CA LYS A 113 13.11 11.83 -11.53
C LYS A 113 13.99 10.57 -11.61
N LEU A 114 15.17 10.56 -10.97
CA LEU A 114 16.14 9.48 -11.10
C LEU A 114 15.63 8.19 -10.44
N TYR A 115 15.09 8.30 -9.22
CA TYR A 115 14.62 7.15 -8.45
C TYR A 115 13.42 6.44 -9.09
N ARG A 116 12.43 7.20 -9.55
CA ARG A 116 11.28 6.61 -10.23
C ARG A 116 11.67 5.96 -11.55
N LYS A 117 12.65 6.51 -12.29
CA LYS A 117 13.10 5.96 -13.57
C LYS A 117 13.56 4.50 -13.44
N VAL A 118 14.25 4.17 -12.36
CA VAL A 118 14.74 2.80 -12.09
C VAL A 118 13.59 1.81 -11.92
N ILE A 119 12.52 2.21 -11.23
CA ILE A 119 11.40 1.31 -10.91
C ILE A 119 10.23 1.41 -11.90
N LYS A 120 10.15 2.44 -12.75
CA LYS A 120 8.99 2.73 -13.60
C LYS A 120 8.53 1.56 -14.47
N HIS A 121 9.46 0.75 -14.97
CA HIS A 121 9.16 -0.43 -15.80
C HIS A 121 8.46 -1.57 -15.03
N ARG A 122 8.37 -1.48 -13.69
CA ARG A 122 7.63 -2.41 -12.81
C ARG A 122 6.30 -1.84 -12.32
N GLU A 123 5.97 -0.61 -12.70
CA GLU A 123 4.74 0.06 -12.30
C GLU A 123 3.56 -0.53 -13.05
N ILE A 124 2.57 -1.08 -12.34
CA ILE A 124 1.27 -1.37 -12.93
C ILE A 124 0.41 -0.11 -12.85
N TYR A 125 0.30 0.47 -11.66
CA TYR A 125 -0.52 1.66 -11.45
C TYR A 125 -0.11 2.46 -10.23
N VAL A 126 -0.03 3.78 -10.37
CA VAL A 126 0.13 4.71 -9.24
C VAL A 126 -0.98 5.75 -9.31
N GLN A 127 -1.81 5.77 -8.27
CA GLN A 127 -2.90 6.71 -8.14
C GLN A 127 -2.51 7.86 -7.21
N VAL A 128 -2.83 9.09 -7.60
CA VAL A 128 -2.85 10.24 -6.70
C VAL A 128 -4.26 10.39 -6.13
N TRP A 129 -4.37 10.60 -4.82
CA TRP A 129 -5.63 10.76 -4.10
C TRP A 129 -5.50 11.85 -3.03
N PRO A 130 -6.53 12.68 -2.77
CA PRO A 130 -7.79 12.78 -3.51
C PRO A 130 -7.55 13.24 -4.96
N LYS A 131 -8.43 12.82 -5.88
CA LYS A 131 -8.42 13.32 -7.26
C LYS A 131 -8.62 14.83 -7.24
#